data_AF-A0A5A7SCI9-F1
#
_entry.id   AF-A0A5A7SCI9-F1
#
_cell.length_a   1.000
_cell.length_b   1.000
_cell.length_c   1.000
_cell.angle_alpha   90.00
_cell.angle_beta   90.00
_cell.angle_gamma   90.00
#
_symmetry.space_group_name_H-M   'P 1'
#
loop_
_entity.id
_entity.type
_entity.pdbx_description
1 polymer ?
#
loop_
_entity_poly.entity_id
_entity_poly.type
_entity_poly.pdbx_seq_one_letter_code
_entity_poly.pdbx_strand_id
1 'polypeptide(L)'
;MGLRGLLTILAVAFAATACASSDNPEPANVACTAESAPPPGSAPGQTPVLFTLVTTPNGWQRRANLQPELIVYADGHAVSTPNAVGPSGAPDPPPPSLPGYIPKCLIDDAIADTVALRGVDFGSPTITDQGSRSIDYTHDPAVHLSIYAPGATNGLTQAQIDARARFAALYGKLIGGFVEAGSGAPK
;
A
#
# COMPACT_ATOMS: atom_id res chain seq x y z
N MET A 1 -70.71 27.99 35.92
CA MET A 1 -70.96 26.79 35.10
C MET A 1 -69.98 26.90 33.92
N GLY A 2 -68.79 26.29 33.99
CA GLY A 2 -68.52 24.89 33.64
C GLY A 2 -68.48 24.80 32.10
N LEU A 3 -67.37 24.53 31.42
CA LEU A 3 -66.61 23.29 31.48
C LEU A 3 -65.22 23.50 30.85
N ARG A 4 -64.20 22.96 31.51
CA ARG A 4 -62.77 23.05 31.17
C ARG A 4 -62.44 22.15 29.97
N GLY A 5 -61.65 22.68 29.02
CA GLY A 5 -61.08 21.91 27.91
C GLY A 5 -60.03 20.93 28.41
N LEU A 6 -60.26 19.64 28.15
CA LEU A 6 -59.37 18.55 28.51
C LEU A 6 -58.38 18.32 27.37
N LEU A 7 -57.16 18.83 27.52
CA LEU A 7 -56.03 18.54 26.64
C LEU A 7 -55.52 17.13 26.97
N THR A 8 -55.70 16.17 26.06
CA THR A 8 -55.18 14.81 26.24
C THR A 8 -53.76 14.77 25.71
N ILE A 9 -52.78 14.82 26.61
CA ILE A 9 -51.36 14.63 26.29
C ILE A 9 -51.07 13.13 26.39
N LEU A 10 -50.86 12.49 25.24
CA LEU A 10 -50.38 11.11 25.17
C LEU A 10 -48.86 11.12 25.45
N ALA A 11 -48.49 10.82 26.69
CA ALA A 11 -47.10 10.63 27.08
C ALA A 11 -46.63 9.25 26.61
N VAL A 12 -45.81 9.21 25.56
CA VAL A 12 -45.09 8.00 25.15
C VAL A 12 -43.78 7.97 25.93
N ALA A 13 -43.71 7.08 26.92
CA ALA A 13 -42.48 6.78 27.63
C ALA A 13 -41.63 5.80 26.81
N PHE A 14 -40.57 6.30 26.17
CA PHE A 14 -39.48 5.46 25.70
C PHE A 14 -38.40 5.40 26.77
N ALA A 15 -38.40 4.31 27.54
CA ALA A 15 -37.25 3.89 28.32
C ALA A 15 -36.28 3.18 27.36
N ALA A 16 -35.14 3.81 27.07
CA ALA A 16 -33.99 3.15 26.48
C ALA A 16 -32.74 3.61 27.22
N THR A 17 -32.41 2.88 28.28
CA THR A 17 -31.04 2.82 28.80
C THR A 17 -30.22 1.98 27.83
N ALA A 18 -29.30 2.62 27.12
CA ALA A 18 -28.11 1.96 26.61
C ALA A 18 -27.02 3.02 26.49
N CYS A 19 -25.96 2.86 27.30
CA CYS A 19 -24.72 3.57 27.14
C CYS A 19 -24.19 3.30 25.73
N ALA A 20 -24.31 4.26 24.83
CA ALA A 20 -23.46 4.28 23.65
C ALA A 20 -22.11 4.84 24.08
N SER A 21 -21.29 3.98 24.68
CA SER A 21 -19.85 4.15 24.58
C SER A 21 -19.54 4.10 23.09
N SER A 22 -19.04 5.20 22.52
CA SER A 22 -18.35 5.16 21.23
C SER A 22 -17.06 4.35 21.41
N ASP A 23 -17.18 3.03 21.51
CA ASP A 23 -16.12 2.12 21.11
C ASP A 23 -16.11 2.15 19.57
N ASN A 24 -15.62 3.26 19.04
CA ASN A 24 -14.99 3.22 17.74
C ASN A 24 -13.69 2.45 17.99
N PRO A 25 -13.51 1.20 17.51
CA PRO A 25 -12.18 0.67 17.46
C PRO A 25 -11.41 1.59 16.52
N GLU A 26 -10.64 2.51 17.11
CA GLU A 26 -9.44 3.02 16.47
C GLU A 26 -8.80 1.79 15.81
N PRO A 27 -8.58 1.79 14.47
CA PRO A 27 -7.88 0.69 13.86
C PRO A 27 -6.61 0.58 14.68
N ALA A 28 -6.35 -0.59 15.28
CA ALA A 28 -5.17 -0.77 16.08
C ALA A 28 -3.98 -0.50 15.15
N ASN A 29 -3.48 0.74 15.19
CA ASN A 29 -2.10 1.08 14.95
C ASN A 29 -1.35 0.39 16.08
N VAL A 30 -1.26 -0.94 15.97
CA VAL A 30 -0.13 -1.69 16.48
C VAL A 30 1.02 -1.06 15.71
N ALA A 31 1.55 0.01 16.27
CA ALA A 31 2.77 0.59 15.80
C ALA A 31 3.72 -0.60 15.79
N CYS A 32 4.14 -0.98 14.58
CA CYS A 32 5.33 -1.75 14.36
C CYS A 32 6.45 -0.98 15.08
N THR A 33 6.59 -1.17 16.39
CA THR A 33 7.75 -0.74 17.14
C THR A 33 8.88 -1.43 16.43
N ALA A 34 9.74 -0.63 15.78
CA ALA A 34 10.78 -1.09 14.88
C ALA A 34 11.51 -2.28 15.52
N GLU A 35 11.10 -3.49 15.15
CA GLU A 35 11.82 -4.70 15.47
C GLU A 35 13.17 -4.55 14.78
N SER A 36 14.24 -4.80 15.55
CA SER A 36 15.61 -4.38 15.30
C SER A 36 16.01 -4.44 13.82
N ALA A 37 16.66 -3.37 13.37
CA ALA A 37 17.41 -3.35 12.14
C ALA A 37 18.21 -4.66 11.97
N PRO A 38 18.30 -5.23 10.76
CA PRO A 38 19.03 -6.47 10.54
C PRO A 38 20.47 -6.37 11.09
N PRO A 39 21.02 -7.45 11.67
CA PRO A 39 22.33 -7.42 12.29
C PRO A 39 23.39 -6.94 11.28
N PRO A 40 24.30 -6.04 11.68
CA PRO A 40 25.37 -5.59 10.80
C PRO A 40 26.28 -6.77 10.48
N GLY A 41 26.18 -7.34 9.28
CA GLY A 41 27.02 -8.48 8.88
C GLY A 41 26.53 -9.36 7.73
N SER A 42 25.30 -9.23 7.26
CA SER A 42 24.88 -9.93 6.03
C SER A 42 25.64 -9.32 4.84
N ALA A 43 26.58 -10.09 4.27
CA ALA A 43 27.33 -9.65 3.11
C ALA A 43 26.37 -9.33 1.94
N PRO A 44 26.48 -8.15 1.30
CA PRO A 44 25.65 -7.80 0.15
C PRO A 44 25.83 -8.87 -0.95
N GLY A 45 24.76 -9.60 -1.30
CA GLY A 45 24.75 -10.52 -2.45
C GLY A 45 24.29 -11.96 -2.21
N GLN A 46 23.94 -12.35 -0.98
CA GLN A 46 23.43 -13.71 -0.71
C GLN A 46 21.96 -13.76 -0.28
N THR A 47 21.40 -12.65 0.18
CA THR A 47 19.98 -12.62 0.55
C THR A 47 19.11 -12.61 -0.70
N PRO A 48 18.16 -13.55 -0.85
CA PRO A 48 17.23 -13.52 -1.99
C PRO A 48 16.35 -12.27 -1.93
N VAL A 49 16.07 -11.69 -3.10
CA VAL A 49 15.02 -10.67 -3.26
C VAL A 49 13.69 -11.31 -2.89
N LEU A 50 12.87 -10.60 -2.12
CA LEU A 50 11.55 -10.99 -1.66
C LEU A 50 10.44 -10.24 -2.41
N PHE A 51 10.57 -8.92 -2.50
CA PHE A 51 9.64 -8.05 -3.25
C PHE A 51 10.39 -7.17 -4.24
N THR A 52 9.81 -6.99 -5.43
CA THR A 52 10.20 -5.95 -6.39
C THR A 52 8.98 -5.14 -6.79
N LEU A 53 9.08 -3.81 -6.70
CA LEU A 53 8.01 -2.88 -7.05
C LEU A 53 8.45 -2.04 -8.24
N VAL A 54 7.61 -1.99 -9.28
CA VAL A 54 7.92 -1.24 -10.50
C VAL A 54 6.75 -0.33 -10.84
N THR A 55 7.07 0.92 -11.19
CA THR A 55 6.13 1.87 -11.82
C THR A 55 6.58 2.11 -13.25
N THR A 56 5.78 1.67 -14.22
CA THR A 56 5.96 1.99 -15.64
C THR A 56 5.09 3.19 -15.97
N PRO A 57 5.62 4.27 -16.56
CA PRO A 57 4.82 5.44 -16.95
C PRO A 57 3.94 5.15 -18.17
N ASN A 58 3.18 6.15 -18.59
CA ASN A 58 2.52 6.13 -19.88
C ASN A 58 3.50 5.99 -21.07
N GLY A 59 3.02 5.32 -22.12
CA GLY A 59 3.81 4.94 -23.31
C GLY A 59 4.35 6.10 -24.17
N TRP A 60 3.95 7.34 -23.87
CA TRP A 60 4.45 8.54 -24.55
C TRP A 60 5.77 9.07 -23.97
N GLN A 61 6.25 8.53 -22.84
CA GLN A 61 7.55 8.88 -22.29
C GLN A 61 8.65 8.01 -22.89
N ARG A 62 9.55 8.61 -23.70
CA ARG A 62 10.79 7.94 -24.13
C ARG A 62 11.64 7.64 -22.90
N ARG A 63 12.02 6.37 -22.70
CA ARG A 63 12.78 5.94 -21.51
C ARG A 63 14.06 5.20 -21.87
N ALA A 64 15.12 5.54 -21.17
CA ALA A 64 16.40 4.82 -21.19
C ALA A 64 16.56 3.87 -19.99
N ASN A 65 15.81 4.08 -18.89
CA ASN A 65 15.92 3.29 -17.66
C ASN A 65 14.55 3.05 -16.99
N LEU A 66 14.14 1.79 -16.90
CA LEU A 66 13.07 1.32 -16.00
C LEU A 66 13.78 0.60 -14.85
N GLN A 67 13.94 1.28 -13.72
CA GLN A 67 14.47 0.68 -12.49
C GLN A 67 13.33 0.35 -11.53
N PRO A 68 13.48 -0.67 -10.67
CA PRO A 68 12.57 -0.88 -9.56
C PRO A 68 12.51 0.35 -8.64
N GLU A 69 11.30 0.71 -8.23
CA GLU A 69 11.06 1.77 -7.25
C GLU A 69 11.46 1.31 -5.84
N LEU A 70 11.23 0.04 -5.53
CA LEU A 70 11.64 -0.60 -4.27
C LEU A 70 12.02 -2.05 -4.52
N ILE A 71 13.13 -2.48 -3.93
CA ILE A 71 13.55 -3.89 -3.81
C ILE A 71 13.64 -4.21 -2.33
N VAL A 72 12.93 -5.24 -1.88
CA VAL A 72 12.99 -5.74 -0.50
C VAL A 72 13.60 -7.15 -0.53
N TYR A 73 14.56 -7.40 0.35
CA TYR A 73 15.23 -8.68 0.50
C TYR A 73 14.64 -9.48 1.66
N ALA A 74 14.85 -10.79 1.68
CA ALA A 74 14.26 -11.68 2.68
C ALA A 74 14.70 -11.41 4.13
N ASP A 75 15.82 -10.72 4.34
CA ASP A 75 16.31 -10.28 5.66
C ASP A 75 15.77 -8.91 6.09
N GLY A 76 14.89 -8.31 5.27
CA GLY A 76 14.28 -7.01 5.51
C GLY A 76 15.13 -5.82 5.07
N HIS A 77 16.36 -6.03 4.58
CA HIS A 77 17.09 -5.00 3.84
C HIS A 77 16.26 -4.55 2.63
N ALA A 78 16.33 -3.26 2.31
CA ALA A 78 15.63 -2.70 1.17
C ALA A 78 16.45 -1.63 0.46
N VAL A 79 16.22 -1.50 -0.84
CA VAL A 79 16.77 -0.43 -1.66
C VAL A 79 15.62 0.30 -2.32
N SER A 80 15.49 1.59 -2.03
CA SER A 80 14.51 2.47 -2.66
C SER A 80 15.19 3.29 -3.75
N THR A 81 14.56 3.40 -4.91
CA THR A 81 15.00 4.30 -5.99
C THR A 81 13.91 5.34 -6.20
N PRO A 82 13.85 6.39 -5.35
CA PRO A 82 12.86 7.44 -5.51
C PRO A 82 12.99 8.08 -6.88
N ASN A 83 11.86 8.38 -7.51
CA ASN A 83 11.83 8.86 -8.89
C ASN A 83 12.52 7.89 -9.88
N ALA A 84 12.38 6.57 -9.68
CA ALA A 84 12.68 5.55 -10.70
C ALA A 84 12.04 5.88 -12.06
N VAL A 85 11.02 6.74 -12.03
CA VAL A 85 10.47 7.51 -13.14
C VAL A 85 11.23 8.83 -13.31
N GLY A 86 12.34 8.82 -14.05
CA GLY A 86 13.07 10.04 -14.42
C GLY A 86 12.29 10.92 -15.42
N PRO A 87 12.57 12.23 -15.50
CA PRO A 87 11.95 13.11 -16.49
C PRO A 87 12.38 12.72 -17.92
N SER A 88 11.44 12.85 -18.86
CA SER A 88 11.65 12.47 -20.26
C SER A 88 12.66 13.38 -20.95
N GLY A 89 13.72 12.82 -21.54
CA GLY A 89 14.51 13.49 -22.59
C GLY A 89 15.90 14.01 -22.23
N ALA A 90 16.40 13.81 -21.01
CA ALA A 90 17.79 14.09 -20.65
C ALA A 90 18.55 12.78 -20.34
N PRO A 91 19.87 12.69 -20.63
CA PRO A 91 20.75 11.72 -19.98
C PRO A 91 20.94 12.17 -18.52
N ASP A 92 19.87 12.12 -17.74
CA ASP A 92 19.96 12.40 -16.31
C ASP A 92 20.78 11.28 -15.65
N PRO A 93 21.56 11.61 -14.60
CA PRO A 93 22.19 10.59 -13.79
C PRO A 93 21.11 9.61 -13.31
N PRO A 94 21.40 8.29 -13.24
CA PRO A 94 20.46 7.33 -12.72
C PRO A 94 19.96 7.80 -11.35
N PRO A 95 18.65 7.68 -11.06
CA PRO A 95 18.10 8.10 -9.78
C PRO A 95 18.87 7.44 -8.62
N PRO A 96 19.08 8.17 -7.50
CA PRO A 96 19.87 7.65 -6.40
C PRO A 96 19.18 6.41 -5.81
N SER A 97 19.96 5.37 -5.56
CA SER A 97 19.51 4.21 -4.78
C SER A 97 19.79 4.47 -3.29
N LEU A 98 18.73 4.49 -2.50
CA LEU A 98 18.75 4.71 -1.06
C LEU A 98 18.71 3.36 -0.34
N PRO A 99 19.77 2.97 0.41
CA PRO A 99 19.73 1.78 1.24
C PRO A 99 18.84 2.02 2.47
N GLY A 100 18.20 0.97 2.94
CA GLY A 100 17.29 1.03 4.08
C GLY A 100 16.78 -0.34 4.47
N TYR A 101 15.62 -0.35 5.13
CA TYR A 101 14.94 -1.57 5.52
C TYR A 101 13.42 -1.39 5.54
N ILE A 102 12.70 -2.51 5.53
CA ILE A 102 11.27 -2.58 5.83
C ILE A 102 11.13 -3.33 7.16
N PRO A 103 10.41 -2.79 8.16
CA PRO A 103 10.10 -3.50 9.40
C PRO A 103 9.50 -4.89 9.14
N LYS A 104 9.96 -5.90 9.89
CA LYS A 104 9.54 -7.30 9.67
C LYS A 104 8.02 -7.49 9.68
N CYS A 105 7.32 -6.87 10.62
CA CYS A 105 5.86 -6.91 10.69
C CYS A 105 5.19 -6.40 9.39
N LEU A 106 5.71 -5.34 8.76
CA LEU A 106 5.19 -4.85 7.48
C LEU A 106 5.48 -5.82 6.33
N ILE A 107 6.61 -6.54 6.38
CA ILE A 107 6.91 -7.61 5.42
C ILE A 107 5.92 -8.75 5.58
N ASP A 108 5.71 -9.23 6.81
CA ASP A 108 4.81 -10.35 7.10
C ASP A 108 3.36 -10.01 6.65
N ASP A 109 2.89 -8.80 6.95
CA ASP A 109 1.61 -8.28 6.48
C ASP A 109 1.54 -8.19 4.94
N ALA A 110 2.58 -7.68 4.30
CA ALA A 110 2.63 -7.55 2.85
C ALA A 110 2.63 -8.91 2.14
N ILE A 111 3.26 -9.94 2.73
CA ILE A 111 3.21 -11.31 2.23
C ILE A 111 1.77 -11.82 2.26
N ALA A 112 1.09 -11.68 3.40
CA ALA A 112 -0.30 -12.13 3.55
C ALA A 112 -1.24 -11.44 2.54
N ASP A 113 -1.12 -10.11 2.40
CA ASP A 113 -1.90 -9.33 1.43
C ASP A 113 -1.61 -9.74 -0.02
N THR A 114 -0.33 -9.98 -0.35
CA THR A 114 0.07 -10.39 -1.71
C THR A 114 -0.51 -11.76 -2.08
N VAL A 115 -0.40 -12.73 -1.17
CA VAL A 115 -0.95 -14.08 -1.38
C VAL A 115 -2.47 -14.04 -1.49
N ALA A 116 -3.14 -13.19 -0.69
CA ALA A 116 -4.59 -13.01 -0.75
C ALA A 116 -5.08 -12.39 -2.07
N LEU A 117 -4.22 -11.62 -2.76
CA LEU A 117 -4.51 -11.05 -4.08
C LEU A 117 -4.16 -11.98 -5.25
N ARG A 118 -3.56 -13.14 -4.99
CA ARG A 118 -3.19 -14.09 -6.04
C ARG A 118 -4.41 -14.56 -6.82
N GLY A 119 -4.38 -14.39 -8.15
CA GLY A 119 -5.45 -14.82 -9.05
C GLY A 119 -6.70 -13.94 -9.01
N VAL A 120 -6.68 -12.83 -8.29
CA VAL A 120 -7.75 -11.84 -8.31
C VAL A 120 -7.73 -11.09 -9.65
N ASP A 121 -8.90 -10.92 -10.25
CA ASP A 121 -9.05 -10.10 -11.46
C ASP A 121 -9.06 -8.60 -11.10
N PHE A 122 -8.05 -7.88 -11.56
CA PHE A 122 -7.97 -6.43 -11.44
C PHE A 122 -8.69 -5.68 -12.57
N GLY A 123 -9.16 -6.39 -13.59
CA GLY A 123 -9.80 -5.82 -14.77
C GLY A 123 -8.86 -5.00 -15.64
N SER A 124 -9.38 -4.59 -16.80
CA SER A 124 -8.73 -3.64 -17.70
C SER A 124 -9.67 -2.46 -17.92
N PRO A 125 -9.31 -1.25 -17.46
CA PRO A 125 -10.14 -0.08 -17.72
C PRO A 125 -10.15 0.24 -19.22
N THR A 126 -11.15 1.00 -19.67
CA THR A 126 -11.31 1.34 -21.11
C THR A 126 -10.40 2.49 -21.58
N ILE A 127 -9.57 3.04 -20.70
CA ILE A 127 -8.61 4.10 -21.04
C ILE A 127 -7.38 3.49 -21.71
N THR A 128 -6.72 4.24 -22.59
CA THR A 128 -5.46 3.84 -23.23
C THR A 128 -4.30 4.74 -22.81
N ASP A 129 -3.09 4.39 -23.23
CA ASP A 129 -1.88 5.19 -23.07
C ASP A 129 -1.53 5.58 -21.62
N GLN A 130 -1.93 4.76 -20.65
CA GLN A 130 -1.56 4.93 -19.25
C GLN A 130 -0.37 4.05 -18.86
N GLY A 131 0.19 4.34 -17.69
CA GLY A 131 1.23 3.52 -17.08
C GLY A 131 0.68 2.29 -16.34
N SER A 132 1.60 1.48 -15.81
CA SER A 132 1.29 0.33 -14.96
C SER A 132 2.08 0.37 -13.65
N ARG A 133 1.59 -0.38 -12.67
CA ARG A 133 2.34 -0.70 -11.44
C ARG A 133 2.34 -2.20 -11.26
N SER A 134 3.47 -2.76 -10.84
CA SER A 134 3.58 -4.18 -10.50
C SER A 134 4.26 -4.41 -9.16
N ILE A 135 3.90 -5.54 -8.54
CA ILE A 135 4.51 -6.12 -7.36
C ILE A 135 4.87 -7.56 -7.71
N ASP A 136 6.15 -7.88 -7.65
CA ASP A 136 6.67 -9.23 -7.79
C ASP A 136 7.07 -9.75 -6.43
N TYR A 137 6.42 -10.83 -5.98
CA TYR A 137 6.78 -11.61 -4.80
C TYR A 137 7.37 -12.94 -5.25
N THR A 138 8.60 -13.21 -4.86
CA THR A 138 9.44 -14.28 -5.44
C THR A 138 9.50 -15.55 -4.60
N HIS A 139 8.97 -15.53 -3.38
CA HIS A 139 8.95 -16.69 -2.49
C HIS A 139 7.74 -17.58 -2.78
N ASP A 140 7.85 -18.89 -2.53
CA ASP A 140 6.80 -19.87 -2.88
C ASP A 140 5.54 -19.69 -2.01
N PRO A 141 4.35 -19.50 -2.62
CA PRO A 141 4.07 -19.40 -4.05
C PRO A 141 4.44 -18.04 -4.61
N ALA A 142 5.23 -18.02 -5.68
CA ALA A 142 5.58 -16.77 -6.34
C ALA A 142 4.33 -16.10 -6.91
N VAL A 143 4.20 -14.79 -6.71
CA VAL A 143 3.03 -14.00 -7.13
C VAL A 143 3.49 -12.77 -7.91
N HIS A 144 2.93 -12.61 -9.10
CA HIS A 144 3.03 -11.38 -9.89
C HIS A 144 1.68 -10.67 -9.87
N LEU A 145 1.64 -9.47 -9.29
CA LEU A 145 0.47 -8.60 -9.32
C LEU A 145 0.78 -7.40 -10.22
N SER A 146 -0.10 -7.07 -11.16
CA SER A 146 0.09 -5.93 -12.06
C SER A 146 -1.24 -5.26 -12.37
N ILE A 147 -1.25 -3.93 -12.32
CA ILE A 147 -2.41 -3.12 -12.71
C ILE A 147 -2.01 -2.11 -13.77
N TYR A 148 -2.80 -2.09 -14.85
CA TYR A 148 -2.75 -1.04 -15.86
C TYR A 148 -3.63 0.14 -15.44
N ALA A 149 -3.18 1.37 -15.72
CA ALA A 149 -3.87 2.61 -15.42
C ALA A 149 -4.37 2.69 -13.96
N PRO A 150 -3.48 2.66 -12.95
CA PRO A 150 -3.84 2.44 -11.54
C PRO A 150 -4.92 3.38 -10.97
N GLY A 151 -5.06 4.60 -11.51
CA GLY A 151 -6.09 5.56 -11.10
C GLY A 151 -7.42 5.50 -11.86
N ALA A 152 -7.54 4.69 -12.92
CA ALA A 152 -8.73 4.69 -13.78
C ALA A 152 -9.74 3.63 -13.36
N THR A 153 -11.01 3.98 -13.20
CA THR A 153 -12.09 3.06 -12.81
C THR A 153 -13.13 2.81 -13.91
N ASN A 154 -13.09 3.58 -15.00
CA ASN A 154 -14.04 3.46 -16.09
C ASN A 154 -13.97 2.08 -16.76
N GLY A 155 -15.13 1.43 -16.89
CA GLY A 155 -15.25 0.10 -17.48
C GLY A 155 -14.95 -1.06 -16.52
N LEU A 156 -14.71 -0.78 -15.23
CA LEU A 156 -14.48 -1.81 -14.21
C LEU A 156 -15.75 -2.13 -13.44
N THR A 157 -15.86 -3.38 -12.98
CA THR A 157 -16.85 -3.82 -12.00
C THR A 157 -16.46 -3.34 -10.59
N GLN A 158 -17.42 -3.31 -9.66
CA GLN A 158 -17.13 -2.94 -8.27
C GLN A 158 -16.07 -3.85 -7.63
N ALA A 159 -16.14 -5.17 -7.88
CA ALA A 159 -15.15 -6.12 -7.35
C ALA A 159 -13.73 -5.85 -7.86
N GLN A 160 -13.57 -5.45 -9.13
CA GLN A 160 -12.29 -5.07 -9.71
C GLN A 160 -11.79 -3.73 -9.11
N ILE A 161 -12.68 -2.77 -8.87
CA ILE A 161 -12.33 -1.51 -8.18
C ILE A 161 -11.81 -1.80 -6.77
N ASP A 162 -12.51 -2.65 -6.01
CA ASP A 162 -12.11 -3.02 -4.65
C ASP A 162 -10.79 -3.82 -4.64
N ALA A 163 -10.58 -4.71 -5.62
CA ALA A 163 -9.31 -5.41 -5.81
C ALA A 163 -8.15 -4.44 -6.09
N ARG A 164 -8.37 -3.43 -6.94
CA ARG A 164 -7.37 -2.40 -7.25
C ARG A 164 -7.09 -1.47 -6.07
N ALA A 165 -8.10 -1.17 -5.26
CA ALA A 165 -7.90 -0.45 -4.00
C ALA A 165 -7.00 -1.23 -3.04
N ARG A 166 -7.19 -2.55 -2.91
CA ARG A 166 -6.31 -3.41 -2.12
C ARG A 166 -4.89 -3.48 -2.68
N PHE A 167 -4.73 -3.60 -4.00
CA PHE A 167 -3.42 -3.49 -4.65
C PHE A 167 -2.75 -2.14 -4.33
N ALA A 168 -3.47 -1.03 -4.46
CA ALA A 168 -2.94 0.31 -4.21
C ALA A 168 -2.52 0.49 -2.74
N ALA A 169 -3.30 -0.04 -1.81
CA ALA A 169 -2.98 -0.05 -0.39
C ALA A 169 -1.72 -0.87 -0.10
N LEU A 170 -1.58 -2.06 -0.67
CA LEU A 170 -0.38 -2.90 -0.55
C LEU A 170 0.86 -2.20 -1.13
N TYR A 171 0.75 -1.65 -2.34
CA TYR A 171 1.84 -0.90 -2.99
C TYR A 171 2.27 0.29 -2.11
N GLY A 172 1.31 1.08 -1.63
CA GLY A 172 1.55 2.21 -0.75
C GLY A 172 2.13 1.82 0.61
N LYS A 173 1.70 0.69 1.18
CA LYS A 173 2.24 0.13 2.43
C LYS A 173 3.73 -0.17 2.30
N LEU A 174 4.14 -0.85 1.21
CA LEU A 174 5.54 -1.20 0.98
C LEU A 174 6.41 0.04 0.74
N ILE A 175 5.96 0.97 -0.12
CA ILE A 175 6.71 2.22 -0.38
C ILE A 175 6.77 3.09 0.88
N GLY A 176 5.65 3.28 1.58
CA GLY A 176 5.57 4.11 2.80
C GLY A 176 6.21 3.49 4.03
N GLY A 177 6.41 2.16 4.04
CA GLY A 177 7.09 1.42 5.10
C GLY A 177 8.61 1.44 5.02
N PHE A 178 9.18 1.98 3.94
CA PHE A 178 10.63 2.10 3.76
C PHE A 178 11.24 3.07 4.77
N VAL A 179 12.25 2.58 5.49
CA VAL A 179 13.05 3.40 6.41
C VAL A 179 14.47 3.52 5.85
N GLU A 180 14.86 4.74 5.48
CA GLU A 180 16.20 5.04 4.98
C GLU A 180 17.26 4.84 6.07
N ALA A 181 18.36 4.16 5.73
CA ALA A 181 19.49 3.98 6.63
C ALA A 181 20.14 5.34 6.94
N GLY A 182 20.32 5.67 8.22
CA GLY A 182 20.97 6.92 8.66
C GLY A 182 20.02 8.08 8.97
N SER A 183 18.71 7.92 8.78
CA SER A 183 17.68 8.90 9.19
C SER A 183 17.48 9.04 10.71
N GLY A 184 18.24 8.27 11.51
CA GLY A 184 18.17 8.24 12.98
C GLY A 184 19.17 9.11 13.74
N ALA A 185 19.92 10.01 13.10
CA ALA A 185 20.77 10.95 13.83
C ALA A 185 19.90 12.09 14.40
N PRO A 186 19.81 12.27 15.74
CA PRO A 186 19.19 13.46 16.30
C PRO A 186 20.02 14.70 15.87
N LYS A 187 19.34 15.73 15.36
CA LYS A 187 19.88 17.09 15.33
C LYS A 187 19.75 17.73 16.70
#